data_AF-A0A356U7J9-F1
#
_entry.id   AF-A0A356U7J9-F1
#
_cell.length_a   1.000
_cell.length_b   1.000
_cell.length_c   1.000
_cell.angle_alpha   90.00
_cell.angle_beta   90.00
_cell.angle_gamma   90.00
#
_symmetry.space_group_name_H-M   'P 1'
#
loop_
_entity.id
_entity.type
_entity.pdbx_description
1 polymer ?
#
loop_
_entity_poly.entity_id
_entity_poly.type
_entity_poly.pdbx_seq_one_letter_code
_entity_poly.pdbx_strand_id
1 'polypeptide(L)' 'ERQVIEMRYGLFNGLKETQREIARKLGISRSYVSRIEKRALKKLIREISIEM' A
#
# COMPACT_ATOMS: atom_id res chain seq x y z
N GLU A 1 -7.61 -1.26 -4.17
CA GLU A 1 -6.13 -1.04 -4.17
C GLU A 1 -5.73 0.21 -3.40
N ARG A 2 -6.33 1.37 -3.68
CA ARG A 2 -6.12 2.63 -2.93
C ARG A 2 -6.22 2.45 -1.40
N GLN A 3 -7.30 1.84 -0.92
CA GLN A 3 -7.51 1.54 0.50
C GLN A 3 -6.34 0.79 1.17
N VAL A 4 -5.70 -0.14 0.45
CA VAL A 4 -4.53 -0.87 0.98
C VAL A 4 -3.37 0.08 1.24
N ILE A 5 -3.11 1.03 0.35
CA ILE A 5 -2.04 2.02 0.50
C ILE A 5 -2.39 3.02 1.60
N GLU A 6 -3.64 3.46 1.68
CA GLU A 6 -4.13 4.35 2.73
C GLU A 6 -3.94 3.74 4.13
N MET A 7 -4.32 2.48 4.31
CA MET A 7 -4.11 1.73 5.56
C MET A 7 -2.63 1.43 5.82
N ARG A 8 -1.86 1.08 4.78
CA ARG A 8 -0.44 0.70 4.94
C ARG A 8 0.42 1.86 5.40
N TYR A 9 0.13 3.07 4.92
CA TYR A 9 0.92 4.27 5.20
C TYR A 9 0.20 5.28 6.12
N GLY A 10 -1.01 4.97 6.59
CA GLY A 10 -1.75 5.82 7.53
C GLY A 10 -2.12 7.19 6.95
N LEU A 11 -2.43 7.27 5.66
CA LEU A 11 -2.53 8.54 4.92
C LEU A 11 -3.64 9.49 5.42
N PHE A 12 -4.66 8.97 6.10
CA PHE A 12 -5.80 9.77 6.56
C PHE A 12 -5.94 9.83 8.08
N ASN A 13 -5.54 8.77 8.79
CA ASN A 13 -5.72 8.64 10.23
C ASN A 13 -4.39 8.57 11.01
N GLY A 14 -3.24 8.62 10.31
CA GLY A 14 -1.91 8.45 10.90
C GLY A 14 -1.61 7.02 11.39
N LEU A 15 -2.59 6.11 11.32
CA LEU A 15 -2.46 4.74 11.82
C LEU A 15 -2.07 3.81 10.67
N LYS A 16 -0.79 3.45 10.65
CA LYS A 16 -0.25 2.46 9.71
C LYS A 16 -0.57 1.05 10.17
N GLU A 17 -0.95 0.21 9.21
CA GLU A 17 -1.21 -1.21 9.44
C GLU A 17 -0.22 -2.08 8.66
N THR A 18 0.08 -3.26 9.18
CA THR A 18 0.92 -4.26 8.50
C THR A 18 0.16 -4.94 7.37
N GLN A 19 0.89 -5.51 6.40
CA GLN A 19 0.28 -6.27 5.31
C GLN A 19 -0.60 -7.44 5.80
N ARG A 20 -0.25 -8.06 6.94
CA ARG A 20 -1.02 -9.16 7.54
C ARG A 20 -2.32 -8.66 8.15
N GLU A 21 -2.31 -7.52 8.84
CA GLU A 21 -3.53 -6.92 9.41
C GLU A 21 -4.50 -6.51 8.31
N ILE A 22 -4.01 -5.82 7.28
CA ILE A 22 -4.79 -5.42 6.11
C ILE A 22 -5.38 -6.65 5.41
N ALA A 23 -4.57 -7.70 5.21
CA ALA A 23 -5.02 -8.94 4.60
C ALA A 23 -6.18 -9.59 5.38
N ARG A 24 -6.07 -9.66 6.71
CA ARG A 24 -7.13 -10.16 7.58
C ARG A 24 -8.39 -9.30 7.50
N LYS A 25 -8.25 -7.97 7.58
CA LYS A 25 -9.39 -7.02 7.53
C LYS A 25 -10.15 -7.08 6.20
N LEU A 26 -9.43 -7.24 5.09
CA LEU A 26 -10.01 -7.22 3.74
C LEU A 26 -10.36 -8.62 3.20
N GLY A 27 -10.12 -9.70 3.96
CA GLY A 27 -10.41 -11.07 3.51
C GLY A 27 -9.59 -11.51 2.29
N ILE A 28 -8.36 -10.99 2.13
CA ILE A 28 -7.47 -11.31 1.00
C ILE A 28 -6.14 -11.86 1.48
N SER A 29 -5.37 -12.48 0.58
CA SER A 29 -4.03 -12.97 0.93
C SER A 29 -3.05 -11.81 1.22
N ARG A 30 -2.16 -12.00 2.20
CA ARG A 30 -1.02 -11.10 2.47
C ARG A 30 -0.15 -10.88 1.24
N SER A 31 0.01 -11.90 0.39
CA SER A 31 0.75 -11.78 -0.87
C SER A 31 0.06 -10.83 -1.85
N TYR A 32 -1.27 -10.77 -1.87
CA TYR A 32 -2.00 -9.80 -2.71
C TYR A 32 -1.80 -8.37 -2.22
N VAL A 33 -1.85 -8.14 -0.90
CA VAL A 33 -1.50 -6.85 -0.30
C VAL A 33 -0.08 -6.41 -0.68
N SER A 34 0.89 -7.33 -0.60
CA SER A 34 2.28 -7.07 -1.01
C SER A 34 2.41 -6.67 -2.49
N ARG A 35 1.66 -7.32 -3.39
CA ARG A 35 1.64 -6.95 -4.82
C ARG A 35 1.13 -5.53 -5.03
N ILE A 36 0.07 -5.14 -4.31
CA ILE A 36 -0.49 -3.79 -4.40
C ILE A 36 0.54 -2.75 -3.93
N GLU A 37 1.19 -2.97 -2.79
CA GLU A 37 2.22 -2.08 -2.25
C GLU A 37 3.40 -1.93 -3.21
N LYS A 38 3.94 -3.04 -3.75
CA LYS A 38 5.03 -2.99 -4.73
C LYS A 38 4.68 -2.18 -5.98
N ARG A 39 3.46 -2.34 -6.51
CA ARG A 39 3.04 -1.59 -7.70
C ARG A 39 2.91 -0.08 -7.39
N ALA A 40 2.37 0.27 -6.23
CA ALA A 40 2.24 1.66 -5.81
C ALA A 40 3.62 2.33 -5.65
N LEU A 41 4.56 1.68 -4.96
CA LEU A 41 5.93 2.18 -4.82
C LEU A 41 6.64 2.33 -6.16
N LYS A 42 6.50 1.36 -7.07
CA LYS A 42 7.08 1.45 -8.42
C LYS A 42 6.52 2.64 -9.20
N LYS A 43 5.22 2.92 -9.07
CA LYS A 43 4.59 4.09 -9.70
C LYS A 43 5.13 5.39 -9.10
N LEU A 44 5.19 5.49 -7.78
CA LEU A 44 5.72 6.66 -7.08
C LEU A 44 7.17 6.96 -7.46
N ILE A 45 8.04 5.94 -7.46
CA ILE A 45 9.44 6.09 -7.86
C ILE A 45 9.52 6.62 -9.29
N ARG A 46 8.73 6.05 -10.22
CA ARG A 46 8.70 6.51 -11.61
C ARG A 46 8.28 7.96 -11.73
N GLU A 47 7.26 8.39 -11.00
CA GLU A 47 6.77 9.78 -11.03
C GLU A 47 7.83 10.74 -10.48
N ILE A 48 8.43 10.42 -9.32
CA ILE A 48 9.51 11.24 -8.73
C ILE A 48 10.75 11.29 -9.64
N SER A 49 11.13 10.17 -10.27
CA SER A 49 12.27 10.13 -11.18
C SER A 49 12.04 10.87 -12.50
N ILE A 50 10.79 11.14 -12.88
CA ILE A 50 10.45 11.96 -14.06
C ILE A 50 10.52 13.46 -13.74
N GLU A 51 10.36 13.83 -12.47
CA GLU A 51 10.41 15.23 -12.01
C GLU A 51 11.84 15.73 -11.70
N MET A 52 12.86 14.87 -11.79
CA MET A 52 14.28 15.20 -11.56
C MET A 52 15.08 15.39 -12.85
#